data_AF-A0A486UAJ7-F1
#
_entry.id   AF-A0A486UAJ7-F1
#
_cell.length_a   1.000
_cell.length_b   1.000
_cell.length_c   1.000
_cell.angle_alpha   90.00
_cell.angle_beta   90.00
_cell.angle_gamma   90.00
#
_symmetry.space_group_name_H-M   'P 1'
#
loop_
_entity.id
_entity.type
_entity.pdbx_description
1 polymer ?
#
loop_
_entity_poly.entity_id
_entity_poly.type
_entity_poly.pdbx_seq_one_letter_code
_entity_poly.pdbx_strand_id
1 'polypeptide(L)'
;MRSNNNEHNKYFSVDAGISSETITKAERLVMERFSHIYANWADEKNLSREAEELRVREIKGFKNILLSPWTLSDVTIEWDYWESVLSHRYKTQNGDGYVQIIWDRRGWLTDLLCVMKPVTRAEALTVCKWLLACDYFEERDSLFDRIILNLVGECEK
;
A
#
# COMPACT_ATOMS: atom_id res chain seq x y z
N MET A 1 -15.96 17.04 7.03
CA MET A 1 -15.30 15.75 6.70
C MET A 1 -14.91 15.60 5.22
N ARG A 2 -15.53 16.29 4.23
CA ARG A 2 -15.16 16.20 2.80
C ARG A 2 -13.79 16.79 2.39
N SER A 3 -13.18 17.66 3.20
CA SER A 3 -11.98 18.42 2.80
C SER A 3 -10.70 17.57 2.74
N ASN A 4 -10.57 16.55 3.60
CA ASN A 4 -9.32 15.78 3.72
C ASN A 4 -9.25 14.59 2.73
N ASN A 5 -10.37 13.97 2.38
CA ASN A 5 -10.41 12.92 1.34
C ASN A 5 -9.96 13.46 -0.03
N ASN A 6 -10.21 14.73 -0.33
CA ASN A 6 -9.77 15.34 -1.59
C ASN A 6 -8.26 15.61 -1.64
N GLU A 7 -7.58 15.78 -0.50
CA GLU A 7 -6.14 16.01 -0.48
C GLU A 7 -5.32 14.73 -0.59
N HIS A 8 -5.78 13.62 0.00
CA HIS A 8 -5.12 12.32 -0.11
C HIS A 8 -5.21 11.77 -1.54
N ASN A 9 -6.43 11.72 -2.10
CA ASN A 9 -6.68 11.13 -3.42
C ASN A 9 -6.09 11.96 -4.59
N LYS A 10 -5.68 13.22 -4.33
CA LYS A 10 -4.95 14.04 -5.31
C LYS A 10 -3.60 13.44 -5.70
N TYR A 11 -3.01 12.61 -4.85
CA TYR A 11 -1.70 12.00 -5.09
C TYR A 11 -1.76 10.59 -5.70
N PHE A 12 -2.91 9.94 -5.65
CA PHE A 12 -3.05 8.50 -5.88
C PHE A 12 -4.11 8.14 -6.93
N SER A 13 -4.29 8.99 -7.94
CA SER A 13 -5.16 8.64 -9.07
C SER A 13 -4.46 7.63 -9.99
N VAL A 14 -5.16 6.57 -10.38
CA VAL A 14 -4.69 5.62 -11.41
C VAL A 14 -4.52 6.32 -12.77
N ASP A 15 -5.25 7.44 -12.98
CA ASP A 15 -5.14 8.31 -14.16
C ASP A 15 -3.97 9.32 -14.07
N ALA A 16 -3.06 9.20 -13.09
CA ALA A 16 -1.92 10.12 -12.91
C ALA A 16 -0.84 10.05 -14.01
N GLY A 17 -1.12 9.39 -15.15
CA GLY A 17 -0.17 9.22 -16.24
C GLY A 17 0.98 8.29 -15.88
N ILE A 18 0.70 7.25 -15.08
CA ILE A 18 1.70 6.22 -14.72
C ILE A 18 2.17 5.56 -16.02
N SER A 19 3.45 5.75 -16.33
CA SER A 19 4.12 5.12 -17.47
C SER A 19 5.49 4.65 -17.03
N SER A 20 6.12 3.77 -17.81
CA SER A 20 7.49 3.29 -17.56
C SER A 20 8.54 4.39 -17.44
N GLU A 21 8.28 5.57 -18.03
CA GLU A 21 9.25 6.66 -18.19
C GLU A 21 9.02 7.83 -17.22
N THR A 22 7.86 7.89 -16.56
CA THR A 22 7.48 9.01 -15.71
C THR A 22 7.41 8.60 -14.24
N ILE A 23 8.34 9.12 -13.43
CA ILE A 23 8.29 9.01 -11.96
C ILE A 23 7.25 9.99 -11.42
N THR A 24 6.22 9.45 -10.80
CA THR A 24 5.14 10.21 -10.17
C THR A 24 5.62 10.98 -8.93
N LYS A 25 4.80 11.90 -8.43
CA LYS A 25 5.14 12.69 -7.24
C LYS A 25 5.30 11.83 -5.98
N ALA A 26 4.45 10.83 -5.76
CA ALA A 26 4.54 9.97 -4.58
C ALA A 26 5.81 9.10 -4.63
N GLU A 27 6.13 8.51 -5.79
CA GLU A 27 7.39 7.79 -5.99
C GLU A 27 8.60 8.68 -5.66
N ARG A 28 8.64 9.89 -6.20
CA ARG A 28 9.74 10.84 -5.97
C ARG A 28 9.94 11.16 -4.49
N LEU A 29 8.87 11.47 -3.76
CA LEU A 29 8.94 11.80 -2.33
C LEU A 29 9.55 10.65 -1.52
N VAL A 30 9.19 9.42 -1.84
CA VAL A 30 9.73 8.24 -1.16
C VAL A 30 11.19 8.00 -1.54
N MET A 31 11.52 8.08 -2.84
CA MET A 31 12.89 7.91 -3.33
C MET A 31 13.86 8.93 -2.73
N GLU A 32 13.49 10.22 -2.69
CA GLU A 32 14.35 11.28 -2.15
C GLU A 32 14.68 11.04 -0.67
N ARG A 33 13.72 10.51 0.09
CA ARG A 33 13.89 10.33 1.54
C ARG A 33 14.51 8.99 1.92
N PHE A 34 14.24 7.92 1.17
CA PHE A 34 14.55 6.55 1.59
C PHE A 34 15.44 5.77 0.63
N SER A 35 15.83 6.32 -0.54
CA SER A 35 16.73 5.63 -1.49
C SER A 35 18.03 5.13 -0.84
N HIS A 36 18.60 5.87 0.10
CA HIS A 36 19.81 5.46 0.82
C HIS A 36 19.60 4.19 1.69
N ILE A 37 18.40 4.00 2.27
CA ILE A 37 18.07 2.78 3.01
C ILE A 37 18.03 1.63 2.00
N TYR A 38 17.30 1.80 0.90
CA TYR A 38 17.10 0.72 -0.06
C TYR A 38 18.31 0.40 -0.94
N ALA A 39 19.23 1.34 -1.13
CA ALA A 39 20.52 1.09 -1.79
C ALA A 39 21.37 0.10 -0.98
N ASN A 40 21.46 0.30 0.33
CA ASN A 40 22.20 -0.61 1.22
C ASN A 40 21.49 -1.97 1.33
N TRP A 41 20.16 -2.00 1.27
CA TRP A 41 19.37 -3.23 1.30
C TRP A 41 19.53 -4.09 0.05
N ALA A 42 19.68 -3.49 -1.14
CA ALA A 42 19.84 -4.23 -2.39
C ALA A 42 21.18 -5.00 -2.46
N ASP A 43 22.21 -4.49 -1.78
CA ASP A 43 23.52 -5.14 -1.68
C ASP A 43 23.54 -6.30 -0.66
N GLU A 44 22.58 -6.32 0.26
CA GLU A 44 22.44 -7.32 1.32
C GLU A 44 21.24 -8.25 1.05
N LYS A 45 21.34 -9.08 0.00
CA LYS A 45 20.29 -10.04 -0.43
C LYS A 45 19.89 -11.12 0.59
N ASN A 46 20.39 -11.06 1.82
CA ASN A 46 20.12 -12.00 2.91
C ASN A 46 19.88 -11.26 4.23
N LEU A 47 19.04 -10.22 4.22
CA LEU A 47 18.58 -9.62 5.47
C LEU A 47 17.74 -10.64 6.24
N SER A 48 18.13 -10.89 7.49
CA SER A 48 17.38 -11.79 8.36
C SER A 48 15.95 -11.29 8.51
N ARG A 49 15.01 -12.19 8.83
CA ARG A 49 13.62 -11.83 9.12
C ARG A 49 13.53 -10.67 10.12
N GLU A 50 14.44 -10.63 11.10
CA GLU A 50 14.53 -9.57 12.10
C GLU A 50 14.88 -8.20 11.51
N ALA A 51 15.78 -8.15 10.53
CA ALA A 51 16.13 -6.89 9.86
C ALA A 51 14.99 -6.39 8.98
N GLU A 52 14.24 -7.30 8.33
CA GLU A 52 13.03 -6.96 7.58
C GLU A 52 11.94 -6.41 8.50
N GLU A 53 11.67 -7.09 9.61
CA GLU A 53 10.72 -6.64 10.63
C GLU A 53 11.11 -5.26 11.20
N LEU A 54 12.41 -5.01 11.41
CA LEU A 54 12.92 -3.71 11.86
C LEU A 54 12.67 -2.62 10.80
N ARG A 55 13.00 -2.88 9.52
CA ARG A 55 12.79 -1.94 8.41
C ARG A 55 11.32 -1.55 8.31
N VAL A 56 10.42 -2.54 8.27
CA VAL A 56 8.97 -2.30 8.19
C VAL A 56 8.49 -1.46 9.39
N ARG A 57 8.99 -1.78 10.59
CA ARG A 57 8.66 -1.05 11.82
C ARG A 57 9.17 0.39 11.84
N GLU A 58 10.32 0.67 11.27
CA GLU A 58 10.90 2.01 11.22
C GLU A 58 10.22 2.87 10.14
N ILE A 59 10.04 2.31 8.96
CA ILE A 59 9.51 2.99 7.78
C ILE A 59 8.01 3.27 7.93
N LYS A 60 7.24 2.36 8.55
CA LYS A 60 5.80 2.50 8.82
C LYS A 60 5.02 2.94 7.58
N GLY A 61 5.33 2.33 6.44
CA GLY A 61 4.78 2.68 5.14
C GLY A 61 4.98 4.13 4.74
N PHE A 62 6.06 4.80 5.16
CA PHE A 62 6.34 6.20 4.80
C PHE A 62 5.29 7.22 5.26
N LYS A 63 4.52 6.93 6.32
CA LYS A 63 3.47 7.83 6.82
C LYS A 63 3.96 9.21 7.29
N ASN A 64 5.28 9.40 7.39
CA ASN A 64 5.93 10.67 7.70
C ASN A 64 6.11 11.58 6.47
N ILE A 65 5.94 11.04 5.25
CA ILE A 65 6.09 11.79 3.99
C ILE A 65 4.88 11.65 3.07
N LEU A 66 4.19 10.52 3.10
CA LEU A 66 2.93 10.30 2.42
C LEU A 66 1.78 10.45 3.41
N LEU A 67 0.70 11.10 2.97
CA LEU A 67 -0.50 11.25 3.77
C LEU A 67 -1.05 9.87 4.15
N SER A 68 -1.58 9.75 5.36
CA SER A 68 -2.29 8.54 5.77
C SER A 68 -3.69 8.52 5.15
N PRO A 69 -4.16 7.37 4.64
CA PRO A 69 -5.55 7.19 4.25
C PRO A 69 -6.48 7.47 5.43
N TRP A 70 -7.64 8.07 5.14
CA TRP A 70 -8.65 8.39 6.17
C TRP A 70 -9.77 7.35 6.22
N THR A 71 -9.96 6.62 5.13
CA THR A 71 -11.06 5.65 4.94
C THR A 71 -10.52 4.40 4.26
N LEU A 72 -11.24 3.28 4.34
CA LEU A 72 -10.82 2.05 3.64
C LEU A 72 -10.85 2.23 2.12
N SER A 73 -11.72 3.10 1.60
CA SER A 73 -11.77 3.47 0.18
C SER A 73 -10.48 4.17 -0.26
N ASP A 74 -9.95 5.06 0.58
CA ASP A 74 -8.65 5.70 0.32
C ASP A 74 -7.53 4.64 0.31
N VAL A 75 -7.58 3.66 1.23
CA VAL A 75 -6.62 2.54 1.26
C VAL A 75 -6.65 1.75 -0.04
N THR A 76 -7.82 1.36 -0.54
CA THR A 76 -7.93 0.58 -1.79
C THR A 76 -7.47 1.36 -3.01
N ILE A 77 -7.82 2.66 -3.09
CA ILE A 77 -7.37 3.55 -4.18
C ILE A 77 -5.83 3.63 -4.19
N GLU A 78 -5.24 3.88 -3.03
CA GLU A 78 -3.78 3.97 -2.94
C GLU A 78 -3.10 2.63 -3.21
N TRP A 79 -3.68 1.52 -2.75
CA TRP A 79 -3.13 0.19 -2.98
C TRP A 79 -3.09 -0.14 -4.48
N ASP A 80 -4.17 0.12 -5.22
CA ASP A 80 -4.23 -0.08 -6.67
C ASP A 80 -3.25 0.83 -7.41
N TYR A 81 -3.08 2.07 -6.94
CA TYR A 81 -2.06 2.97 -7.45
C TYR A 81 -0.65 2.35 -7.34
N TRP A 82 -0.29 1.80 -6.17
CA TRP A 82 1.03 1.19 -5.98
C TRP A 82 1.22 -0.12 -6.74
N GLU A 83 0.16 -0.92 -6.93
CA GLU A 83 0.19 -2.09 -7.81
C GLU A 83 0.41 -1.67 -9.27
N SER A 84 -0.27 -0.61 -9.72
CA SER A 84 -0.04 -0.04 -11.06
C SER A 84 1.40 0.45 -11.21
N VAL A 85 1.95 1.18 -10.22
CA VAL A 85 3.37 1.57 -10.22
C VAL A 85 4.27 0.33 -10.31
N LEU A 86 4.04 -0.68 -9.48
CA LEU A 86 4.84 -1.90 -9.47
C LEU A 86 4.86 -2.58 -10.84
N SER A 87 3.68 -2.79 -11.45
CA SER A 87 3.56 -3.47 -12.75
C SER A 87 4.32 -2.77 -13.88
N HIS A 88 4.41 -1.43 -13.85
CA HIS A 88 5.16 -0.64 -14.83
C HIS A 88 6.67 -0.58 -14.53
N ARG A 89 7.07 -0.69 -13.25
CA ARG A 89 8.46 -0.51 -12.81
C ARG A 89 9.23 -1.81 -12.78
N TYR A 90 8.54 -2.92 -12.52
CA TYR A 90 9.12 -4.26 -12.51
C TYR A 90 9.84 -4.59 -13.83
N LYS A 91 9.40 -4.01 -14.95
CA LYS A 91 9.99 -4.23 -16.28
C LYS A 91 11.12 -3.27 -16.65
N THR A 92 11.23 -2.11 -16.01
CA THR A 92 12.13 -1.03 -16.45
C THR A 92 13.21 -0.65 -15.43
N GLN A 93 13.00 -0.95 -14.15
CA GLN A 93 13.95 -0.69 -13.08
C GLN A 93 14.29 -2.02 -12.40
N ASN A 94 15.22 -2.77 -13.00
CA ASN A 94 15.82 -3.98 -12.41
C ASN A 94 16.71 -3.62 -11.20
N GLY A 95 16.10 -3.16 -10.11
CA GLY A 95 16.78 -2.86 -8.85
C GLY A 95 15.90 -3.21 -7.67
N ASP A 96 16.30 -4.24 -6.92
CA ASP A 96 15.53 -4.86 -5.83
C ASP A 96 15.07 -3.81 -4.77
N GLY A 97 15.87 -2.77 -4.53
CA GLY A 97 15.54 -1.72 -3.57
C GLY A 97 14.33 -0.85 -3.96
N TYR A 98 14.10 -0.61 -5.26
CA TYR A 98 12.96 0.21 -5.70
C TYR A 98 11.63 -0.55 -5.56
N VAL A 99 11.66 -1.83 -5.90
CA VAL A 99 10.51 -2.72 -5.72
C VAL A 99 10.19 -2.87 -4.23
N GLN A 100 11.22 -2.94 -3.37
CA GLN A 100 11.02 -3.03 -1.92
C GLN A 100 10.32 -1.81 -1.32
N ILE A 101 10.57 -0.61 -1.83
CA ILE A 101 9.84 0.61 -1.45
C ILE A 101 8.33 0.38 -1.62
N ILE A 102 7.94 -0.12 -2.79
CA ILE A 102 6.53 -0.31 -3.14
C ILE A 102 5.89 -1.37 -2.22
N TRP A 103 6.62 -2.46 -1.96
CA TRP A 103 6.18 -3.50 -1.03
C TRP A 103 5.97 -2.98 0.39
N ASP A 104 6.85 -2.14 0.92
CA ASP A 104 6.72 -1.62 2.28
C ASP A 104 5.50 -0.69 2.43
N ARG A 105 5.17 0.11 1.40
CA ARG A 105 3.94 0.92 1.43
C ARG A 105 2.70 0.05 1.32
N ARG A 106 2.68 -0.93 0.41
CA ARG A 106 1.56 -1.84 0.22
C ARG A 106 1.31 -2.71 1.45
N GLY A 107 2.36 -3.23 2.08
CA GLY A 107 2.25 -3.99 3.31
C GLY A 107 1.56 -3.19 4.41
N TRP A 108 1.95 -1.93 4.58
CA TRP A 108 1.30 -1.03 5.52
C TRP A 108 -0.17 -0.73 5.18
N LEU A 109 -0.51 -0.53 3.90
CA LEU A 109 -1.90 -0.37 3.45
C LEU A 109 -2.73 -1.63 3.72
N THR A 110 -2.14 -2.81 3.49
CA THR A 110 -2.73 -4.11 3.80
C THR A 110 -2.96 -4.28 5.30
N ASP A 111 -2.05 -3.83 6.16
CA ASP A 111 -2.28 -3.80 7.61
C ASP A 111 -3.47 -2.89 7.98
N LEU A 112 -3.62 -1.74 7.30
CA LEU A 112 -4.80 -0.87 7.49
C LEU A 112 -6.11 -1.56 7.09
N LEU A 113 -6.13 -2.35 6.01
CA LEU A 113 -7.32 -3.14 5.63
C LEU A 113 -7.77 -4.10 6.74
N CYS A 114 -6.84 -4.57 7.58
CA CYS A 114 -7.13 -5.48 8.67
C CYS A 114 -7.67 -4.78 9.93
N VAL A 115 -7.32 -3.51 10.16
CA VAL A 115 -7.56 -2.84 11.45
C VAL A 115 -8.46 -1.60 11.38
N MET A 116 -8.49 -0.91 10.23
CA MET A 116 -9.30 0.29 10.06
C MET A 116 -10.76 -0.10 9.81
N LYS A 117 -11.69 0.46 10.58
CA LYS A 117 -13.12 0.18 10.40
C LYS A 117 -13.70 0.96 9.22
N PRO A 118 -14.60 0.35 8.42
CA PRO A 118 -15.32 1.09 7.40
C PRO A 118 -16.16 2.20 8.05
N VAL A 119 -16.14 3.40 7.46
CA VAL A 119 -16.92 4.54 7.95
C VAL A 119 -18.42 4.40 7.66
N THR A 120 -18.77 3.58 6.67
CA THR A 120 -20.16 3.27 6.32
C THR A 120 -20.29 1.83 5.82
N ARG A 121 -21.50 1.26 5.90
CA ARG A 121 -21.80 -0.05 5.27
C ARG A 121 -21.59 -0.03 3.75
N ALA A 122 -21.86 1.11 3.10
CA ALA A 122 -21.64 1.25 1.67
C ALA A 122 -20.15 1.13 1.32
N GLU A 123 -19.28 1.77 2.11
CA GLU A 123 -17.84 1.59 2.00
C GLU A 123 -17.42 0.14 2.22
N ALA A 124 -17.92 -0.52 3.27
CA ALA A 124 -17.59 -1.91 3.55
C ALA A 124 -17.91 -2.82 2.35
N LEU A 125 -19.07 -2.62 1.71
CA LEU A 125 -19.47 -3.34 0.51
C LEU A 125 -18.58 -3.03 -0.70
N THR A 126 -18.20 -1.77 -0.90
CA THR A 126 -17.29 -1.36 -1.97
C THR A 126 -15.92 -2.04 -1.81
N VAL A 127 -15.36 -2.01 -0.60
CA VAL A 127 -14.05 -2.61 -0.31
C VAL A 127 -14.12 -4.14 -0.36
N CYS A 128 -15.23 -4.75 0.05
CA CYS A 128 -15.43 -6.20 -0.09
C CYS A 128 -15.44 -6.63 -1.57
N LYS A 129 -16.13 -5.89 -2.43
CA LYS A 129 -16.11 -6.16 -3.88
C LYS A 129 -14.73 -5.98 -4.49
N TRP A 130 -14.00 -4.95 -4.07
CA TRP A 130 -12.62 -4.74 -4.48
C TRP A 130 -11.73 -5.91 -4.05
N LEU A 131 -11.84 -6.35 -2.79
CA LEU A 131 -11.05 -7.46 -2.25
C LEU A 131 -11.29 -8.77 -3.02
N LEU A 132 -12.56 -9.07 -3.32
CA LEU A 132 -12.94 -10.27 -4.09
C LEU A 132 -12.47 -10.23 -5.55
N ALA A 133 -12.20 -9.05 -6.09
CA ALA A 133 -11.68 -8.87 -7.44
C ALA A 133 -10.14 -8.76 -7.49
N CYS A 134 -9.47 -8.83 -6.33
CA CYS A 134 -8.04 -8.61 -6.21
C CYS A 134 -7.30 -9.94 -6.01
N ASP A 135 -6.70 -10.45 -7.08
CA ASP A 135 -5.99 -11.74 -7.11
C ASP A 135 -4.87 -11.85 -6.05
N TYR A 136 -4.30 -10.73 -5.61
CA TYR A 136 -3.22 -10.70 -4.60
C TYR A 136 -3.60 -11.40 -3.28
N PHE A 137 -4.87 -11.37 -2.90
CA PHE A 137 -5.34 -11.92 -1.64
C PHE A 137 -5.84 -13.36 -1.75
N GLU A 138 -6.05 -13.89 -2.96
CA GLU A 138 -6.61 -15.22 -3.19
C GLU A 138 -5.74 -16.33 -2.58
N GLU A 139 -4.42 -16.21 -2.69
CA GLU A 139 -3.47 -17.19 -2.12
C GLU A 139 -3.11 -16.90 -0.65
N ARG A 140 -3.76 -15.91 -0.01
CA ARG A 140 -3.42 -15.41 1.31
C ARG A 140 -4.59 -15.56 2.28
N ASP A 141 -5.12 -16.77 2.42
CA ASP A 141 -6.32 -17.11 3.21
C ASP A 141 -6.39 -16.39 4.56
N SER A 142 -5.34 -16.49 5.39
CA SER A 142 -5.34 -15.84 6.73
C SER A 142 -5.40 -14.31 6.69
N LEU A 143 -4.92 -13.69 5.61
CA LEU A 143 -5.02 -12.25 5.41
C LEU A 143 -6.40 -11.88 4.85
N PHE A 144 -6.88 -12.64 3.87
CA PHE A 144 -8.21 -12.49 3.30
C PHE A 144 -9.29 -12.57 4.39
N ASP A 145 -9.23 -13.59 5.25
CA ASP A 145 -10.15 -13.79 6.37
C ASP A 145 -10.14 -12.62 7.34
N ARG A 146 -8.96 -12.10 7.68
CA ARG A 146 -8.84 -10.95 8.59
C ARG A 146 -9.49 -9.69 8.02
N ILE A 147 -9.31 -9.44 6.72
CA ILE A 147 -9.93 -8.28 6.06
C ILE A 147 -11.45 -8.49 5.99
N ILE A 148 -11.92 -9.67 5.59
CA ILE A 148 -13.36 -9.98 5.56
C ILE A 148 -14.01 -9.78 6.94
N LEU A 149 -13.42 -10.33 8.00
CA LEU A 149 -13.91 -10.16 9.37
C LEU A 149 -13.93 -8.69 9.80
N ASN A 150 -12.93 -7.92 9.38
CA ASN A 150 -12.91 -6.48 9.65
C ASN A 150 -14.04 -5.73 8.92
N LEU A 151 -14.37 -6.13 7.69
CA LEU A 151 -15.42 -5.51 6.87
C LEU A 151 -16.84 -5.86 7.31
N VAL A 152 -17.10 -7.13 7.68
CA VAL A 152 -18.43 -7.60 8.09
C VAL A 152 -18.74 -7.31 9.56
N GLY A 153 -17.70 -7.13 10.38
CA GLY A 153 -17.83 -6.96 11.83
C GLY A 153 -17.87 -8.30 12.57
N GLU A 154 -17.75 -8.24 13.89
CA GLU A 154 -17.90 -9.43 14.74
C GLU A 154 -19.38 -9.85 14.80
N CYS A 155 -19.65 -11.16 14.74
CA CYS A 155 -20.99 -11.67 15.01
C CYS A 155 -21.38 -11.40 16.47
N GLU A 156 -22.60 -10.93 16.70
CA GLU A 156 -23.18 -10.85 18.04
C GLU A 156 -23.24 -12.27 18.64
N LYS A 157 -22.94 -12.38 19.94
CA LYS A 157 -23.01 -13.66 20.69
C LYS A 157 -24.42 -14.01 21.09
#